data_AF-A0A1Q7U0I4-F1
#
_entry.id   AF-A0A1Q7U0I4-F1
#
_cell.length_a   1.000
_cell.length_b   1.000
_cell.length_c   1.000
_cell.angle_alpha   90.00
_cell.angle_beta   90.00
_cell.angle_gamma   90.00
#
_symmetry.space_group_name_H-M   'P 1'
#
loop_
_entity.id
_entity.type
_entity.pdbx_description
1 polymer ?
#
loop_
_entity_poly.entity_id
_entity_poly.type
_entity_poly.pdbx_seq_one_letter_code
_entity_poly.pdbx_strand_id
1 'polypeptide(L)'
;MTAADDSSITVKTREGATVRLALASDLSVTSLMKAAFSDVKVGSYVGIAAEPIRPAPRTVLGSGEKAPTHNALDLLIFPESMKGTGEGHRKWDLTPDSTMTNGTIYDLEDQLLSIRFKGNERDMYVPSKAPVVKIGPGDKGLLKPGAHIFAVAQKGADGTLTAQRISVGRDGLVPPM
;
A
#
# COMPACT_ATOMS: atom_id res chain seq x y z
N MET A 1 -12.86 -7.84 9.50
CA MET A 1 -12.53 -9.12 10.18
C MET A 1 -13.71 -9.53 11.04
N THR A 2 -14.10 -10.80 11.03
CA THR A 2 -15.30 -11.32 11.72
C THR A 2 -14.98 -12.17 12.95
N ALA A 3 -13.80 -12.78 13.00
CA ALA A 3 -13.29 -13.51 14.16
C ALA A 3 -11.77 -13.43 14.23
N ALA A 4 -11.22 -13.60 15.43
CA ALA A 4 -9.79 -13.70 15.69
C ALA A 4 -9.53 -14.69 16.82
N ASP A 5 -8.50 -15.51 16.66
CA ASP A 5 -7.95 -16.42 17.66
C ASP A 5 -6.41 -16.31 17.66
N ASP A 6 -5.72 -17.02 18.55
CA ASP A 6 -4.28 -16.85 18.77
C ASP A 6 -3.42 -17.15 17.53
N SER A 7 -3.94 -17.99 16.63
CA SER A 7 -3.20 -18.55 15.48
C SER A 7 -3.84 -18.26 14.13
N SER A 8 -5.01 -17.62 14.09
CA SER A 8 -5.74 -17.34 12.87
C SER A 8 -6.76 -16.21 13.02
N ILE A 9 -7.18 -15.68 11.88
CA ILE A 9 -8.26 -14.73 11.79
C ILE A 9 -9.24 -15.14 10.69
N THR A 10 -10.50 -14.76 10.84
CA THR A 10 -11.51 -14.90 9.78
C THR A 10 -11.88 -13.53 9.25
N VAL A 11 -11.83 -13.36 7.94
CA VAL A 11 -12.11 -12.10 7.24
C VAL A 11 -13.17 -12.29 6.19
N LYS A 12 -14.01 -11.27 6.01
CA LYS A 12 -14.80 -11.12 4.79
C LYS A 12 -13.97 -10.30 3.81
N THR A 13 -13.65 -10.85 2.64
CA THR A 13 -12.90 -10.16 1.60
C THR A 13 -13.78 -9.09 0.94
N ARG A 14 -13.15 -8.18 0.20
CA ARG A 14 -13.85 -7.14 -0.56
C ARG A 14 -14.81 -7.73 -1.60
N GLU A 15 -14.46 -8.90 -2.15
CA GLU A 15 -15.23 -9.67 -3.12
C GLU A 15 -16.40 -10.45 -2.47
N GLY A 16 -16.52 -10.38 -1.14
CA GLY A 16 -17.63 -10.94 -0.39
C GLY A 16 -17.41 -12.35 0.16
N ALA A 17 -16.31 -13.01 -0.20
CA ALA A 17 -15.96 -14.33 0.32
C ALA A 17 -15.55 -14.26 1.80
N THR A 18 -15.81 -15.31 2.56
CA THR A 18 -15.28 -15.47 3.92
C THR A 18 -14.06 -16.38 3.86
N VAL A 19 -12.93 -15.89 4.36
CA VAL A 19 -11.63 -16.57 4.30
C VAL A 19 -11.04 -16.64 5.70
N ARG A 20 -10.50 -17.80 6.04
CA ARG A 20 -9.65 -17.97 7.22
C ARG A 20 -8.19 -17.80 6.82
N LEU A 21 -7.47 -16.95 7.55
CA LEU A 21 -6.03 -16.75 7.41
C LEU A 21 -5.34 -17.29 8.66
N ALA A 22 -4.43 -18.25 8.49
CA ALA A 22 -3.49 -18.60 9.55
C ALA A 22 -2.53 -17.41 9.80
N LEU A 23 -2.06 -17.25 11.02
CA LEU A 23 -1.06 -16.25 11.39
C LEU A 23 0.31 -16.91 11.38
N ALA A 24 1.26 -16.32 10.66
CA ALA A 24 2.65 -16.74 10.76
C ALA A 24 3.19 -16.54 12.17
N SER A 25 4.19 -17.34 12.57
CA SER A 25 4.85 -17.22 13.86
C SER A 25 5.58 -15.88 14.00
N ASP A 26 6.12 -15.36 12.89
CA ASP A 26 6.80 -14.08 12.74
C ASP A 26 5.89 -12.97 12.16
N LEU A 27 4.57 -13.13 12.28
CA LEU A 27 3.58 -12.16 11.81
C LEU A 27 3.94 -10.73 12.23
N SER A 28 4.07 -9.84 11.24
CA SER A 28 4.15 -8.40 11.47
C SER A 28 2.76 -7.80 11.48
N VAL A 29 2.39 -7.12 12.58
CA VAL A 29 1.16 -6.34 12.66
C VAL A 29 1.49 -4.86 12.75
N THR A 30 0.82 -4.04 11.94
CA THR A 30 0.92 -2.58 12.00
C THR A 30 -0.46 -1.96 12.07
N SER A 31 -0.52 -0.66 12.36
CA SER A 31 -1.73 0.13 12.22
C SER A 31 -1.70 1.00 10.95
N LEU A 32 -2.87 1.31 10.41
CA LEU A 32 -3.07 2.32 9.39
C LEU A 32 -3.94 3.44 9.96
N MET A 33 -3.47 4.66 9.77
CA MET A 33 -4.18 5.87 10.18
C MET A 33 -4.38 6.77 8.96
N LYS A 34 -5.44 7.57 8.99
CA LYS A 34 -5.65 8.61 7.98
C LYS A 34 -4.49 9.60 8.03
N ALA A 35 -4.03 10.00 6.85
CA ALA A 35 -3.05 11.05 6.64
C ALA A 35 -3.57 12.02 5.57
N ALA A 36 -2.83 13.09 5.34
CA ALA A 36 -3.10 14.03 4.27
C ALA A 36 -1.93 14.06 3.28
N PHE A 37 -2.19 14.48 2.04
CA PHE A 37 -1.13 14.66 1.05
C PHE A 37 -0.08 15.69 1.51
N SER A 38 -0.47 16.68 2.34
CA SER A 38 0.45 17.62 2.99
C SER A 38 1.47 16.98 3.95
N ASP A 39 1.24 15.72 4.37
CA ASP A 39 2.21 14.96 5.17
C ASP A 39 3.32 14.33 4.31
N VAL A 40 3.13 14.29 2.99
CA VAL A 40 4.09 13.74 2.02
C VAL A 40 5.17 14.78 1.75
N LYS A 41 6.43 14.37 1.84
CA LYS A 41 7.58 15.27 1.68
C LYS A 41 8.63 14.63 0.78
N VAL A 42 9.47 15.47 0.18
CA VAL A 42 10.74 15.00 -0.40
C VAL A 42 11.52 14.26 0.69
N GLY A 43 12.03 13.07 0.34
CA GLY A 43 12.70 12.15 1.25
C GLY A 43 11.78 11.11 1.90
N SER A 44 10.46 11.28 1.86
CA SER A 44 9.51 10.28 2.38
C SER A 44 9.61 8.97 1.60
N TYR A 45 9.62 7.85 2.31
CA TYR A 45 9.46 6.53 1.72
C TYR A 45 7.96 6.19 1.66
N VAL A 46 7.47 5.90 0.46
CA VAL A 46 6.04 5.71 0.19
C VAL A 46 5.81 4.43 -0.60
N GLY A 47 4.59 3.90 -0.49
CA GLY A 47 4.02 2.91 -1.40
C GLY A 47 2.83 3.55 -2.11
N ILE A 48 2.79 3.43 -3.44
CA ILE A 48 1.73 4.04 -4.25
C ILE A 48 1.10 2.93 -5.07
N ALA A 49 -0.15 2.58 -4.76
CA ALA A 49 -0.97 1.81 -5.68
C ALA A 49 -1.42 2.73 -6.80
N ALA A 50 -1.24 2.35 -8.06
CA ALA A 50 -1.52 3.22 -9.19
C ALA A 50 -1.88 2.44 -10.46
N GLU A 51 -2.65 3.07 -11.33
CA GLU A 51 -2.92 2.59 -12.68
C GLU A 51 -2.05 3.32 -13.71
N PRO A 52 -1.57 2.63 -14.77
CA PRO A 52 -0.86 3.30 -15.85
C PRO A 52 -1.80 4.24 -16.61
N ILE A 53 -1.30 5.43 -16.95
CA ILE A 53 -2.01 6.35 -17.84
C ILE A 53 -1.95 5.79 -19.27
N ARG A 54 -3.12 5.65 -19.89
CA ARG A 54 -3.27 5.14 -21.27
C ARG A 54 -4.00 6.15 -22.15
N PRO A 55 -3.50 6.43 -23.37
CA PRO A 55 -2.20 6.00 -23.90
C PRO A 55 -1.05 6.57 -23.06
N ALA A 56 0.12 5.92 -23.10
CA ALA A 56 1.28 6.42 -22.38
C ALA A 56 1.57 7.88 -22.80
N PRO A 57 1.83 8.79 -21.84
CA PRO A 57 2.21 10.15 -22.17
C PRO A 57 3.45 10.15 -23.07
N ARG A 58 3.48 11.05 -24.05
CA ARG A 58 4.71 11.26 -24.84
C ARG A 58 5.66 12.10 -24.00
N THR A 59 6.74 11.48 -23.55
CA THR A 59 7.90 12.20 -23.03
C THR A 59 8.94 12.36 -24.13
N VAL A 60 9.44 13.59 -24.29
CA VAL A 60 10.63 13.84 -25.10
C VAL A 60 11.83 13.54 -24.21
N LEU A 61 12.60 12.51 -24.57
CA LEU A 61 13.80 12.15 -23.82
C LEU A 61 14.74 13.37 -23.73
N GLY A 62 15.06 13.80 -22.51
CA GLY A 62 15.93 14.95 -22.25
C GLY A 62 15.25 16.32 -22.17
N SER A 63 13.91 16.44 -22.25
CA SER A 63 13.23 17.73 -22.11
C SER A 63 13.18 18.27 -20.68
N GLY A 64 13.43 17.42 -19.67
CA GLY A 64 13.21 17.76 -18.27
C GLY A 64 11.73 17.93 -17.90
N GLU A 65 10.82 17.68 -18.84
CA GLU A 65 9.38 17.75 -18.61
C GLU A 65 8.91 16.50 -17.84
N LYS A 66 8.34 16.72 -16.66
CA LYS A 66 7.70 15.65 -15.90
C LYS A 66 6.39 15.27 -16.56
N ALA A 67 6.27 14.01 -16.95
CA ALA A 67 5.00 13.49 -17.47
C ALA A 67 4.59 12.29 -16.62
N PRO A 68 3.55 12.44 -15.78
CA PRO A 68 3.09 11.34 -14.94
C PRO A 68 2.72 10.16 -15.83
N THR A 69 3.29 9.00 -15.55
CA THR A 69 2.98 7.77 -16.28
C THR A 69 1.89 6.96 -15.61
N HIS A 70 1.55 7.31 -14.36
CA HIS A 70 0.58 6.61 -13.53
C HIS A 70 -0.31 7.59 -12.76
N ASN A 71 -1.57 7.20 -12.57
CA ASN A 71 -2.51 7.85 -11.66
C ASN A 71 -2.60 7.03 -10.37
N ALA A 72 -2.27 7.64 -9.23
CA ALA A 72 -2.37 6.99 -7.94
C ALA A 72 -3.84 6.69 -7.59
N LEU A 73 -4.06 5.46 -7.11
CA LEU A 73 -5.29 5.00 -6.49
C LEU A 73 -5.25 5.22 -4.98
N ASP A 74 -4.08 5.03 -4.36
CA ASP A 74 -3.80 5.35 -2.95
C ASP A 74 -2.33 5.72 -2.74
N LEU A 75 -2.04 6.33 -1.58
CA LEU A 75 -0.67 6.60 -1.13
C LEU A 75 -0.51 6.19 0.34
N LEU A 76 0.48 5.33 0.57
CA LEU A 76 0.89 4.82 1.87
C LEU A 76 2.23 5.43 2.29
N ILE A 77 2.23 6.16 3.40
CA ILE A 77 3.46 6.71 4.01
C ILE A 77 4.02 5.68 5.01
N PHE A 78 5.27 5.28 4.80
CA PHE A 78 5.99 4.42 5.75
C PHE A 78 6.69 5.26 6.82
N PRO A 79 6.80 4.77 8.07
CA PRO A 79 7.73 5.33 9.04
C PRO A 79 9.17 5.09 8.58
N GLU A 80 10.10 5.95 9.00
CA GLU A 80 11.51 5.87 8.59
C GLU A 80 12.14 4.49 8.92
N SER A 81 11.76 3.89 10.05
CA SER A 81 12.21 2.55 10.45
C SER A 81 11.82 1.42 9.49
N MET A 82 10.89 1.69 8.56
CA MET A 82 10.42 0.75 7.55
C MET A 82 10.86 1.14 6.13
N LYS A 83 11.76 2.12 5.97
CA LYS A 83 12.30 2.50 4.67
C LYS A 83 12.93 1.29 3.97
N GLY A 84 12.69 1.18 2.66
CA GLY A 84 13.11 0.03 1.85
C GLY A 84 12.14 -1.15 1.87
N THR A 85 11.08 -1.11 2.69
CA THR A 85 10.08 -2.18 2.73
C THR A 85 9.44 -2.39 1.36
N GLY A 86 9.66 -3.57 0.77
CA GLY A 86 9.08 -3.96 -0.51
C GLY A 86 9.47 -3.07 -1.67
N GLU A 87 10.63 -2.40 -1.62
CA GLU A 87 11.08 -1.45 -2.64
C GLU A 87 11.01 -2.05 -4.05
N GLY A 88 10.52 -1.26 -5.01
CA GLY A 88 10.41 -1.65 -6.41
C GLY A 88 9.03 -1.36 -6.98
N HIS A 89 8.78 -1.94 -8.15
CA HIS A 89 7.54 -1.82 -8.89
C HIS A 89 7.03 -3.22 -9.28
N ARG A 90 5.75 -3.48 -9.07
CA ARG A 90 5.13 -4.80 -9.30
C ARG A 90 3.63 -4.67 -9.55
N LYS A 91 3.02 -5.72 -10.11
CA LYS A 91 1.56 -5.83 -10.18
C LYS A 91 0.95 -5.79 -8.77
N TRP A 92 -0.27 -5.27 -8.70
CA TRP A 92 -1.02 -5.14 -7.47
C TRP A 92 -2.45 -5.62 -7.65
N ASP A 93 -3.07 -6.05 -6.56
CA ASP A 93 -4.40 -6.67 -6.55
C ASP A 93 -5.49 -5.69 -6.08
N LEU A 94 -5.39 -4.43 -6.51
CA LEU A 94 -6.38 -3.40 -6.20
C LEU A 94 -7.40 -3.26 -7.33
N THR A 95 -6.91 -3.22 -8.58
CA THR A 95 -7.68 -3.28 -9.84
C THR A 95 -6.94 -4.17 -10.85
N PRO A 96 -7.58 -4.60 -11.97
CA PRO A 96 -6.94 -5.47 -12.96
C PRO A 96 -5.62 -4.96 -13.55
N ASP A 97 -5.47 -3.64 -13.65
CA ASP A 97 -4.29 -2.96 -14.19
C ASP A 97 -3.43 -2.30 -13.11
N SER A 98 -3.83 -2.40 -11.83
CA SER A 98 -3.12 -1.72 -10.76
C SER A 98 -1.71 -2.28 -10.55
N THR A 99 -0.82 -1.38 -10.17
CA THR A 99 0.55 -1.64 -9.80
C THR A 99 0.83 -1.03 -8.44
N MET A 100 1.86 -1.51 -7.77
CA MET A 100 2.36 -0.94 -6.52
C MET A 100 3.80 -0.55 -6.73
N THR A 101 4.11 0.71 -6.45
CA THR A 101 5.48 1.23 -6.49
C THR A 101 5.88 1.70 -5.10
N ASN A 102 6.93 1.09 -4.55
CA ASN A 102 7.50 1.49 -3.27
C ASN A 102 8.88 2.10 -3.50
N GLY A 103 9.12 3.29 -2.94
CA GLY A 103 10.35 4.04 -3.16
C GLY A 103 10.41 5.33 -2.36
N THR A 104 11.46 6.12 -2.61
CA THR A 104 11.70 7.41 -1.98
C THR A 104 11.31 8.55 -2.91
N ILE A 105 10.52 9.50 -2.43
CA ILE A 105 10.21 10.72 -3.17
C ILE A 105 11.47 11.58 -3.24
N TYR A 106 11.93 11.91 -4.44
CA TYR A 106 13.06 12.81 -4.64
C TYR A 106 12.63 14.17 -5.17
N ASP A 107 11.39 14.27 -5.66
CA ASP A 107 10.81 15.52 -6.13
C ASP A 107 9.29 15.54 -5.94
N LEU A 108 8.73 16.71 -5.67
CA LEU A 108 7.32 16.95 -5.37
C LEU A 108 6.92 18.34 -5.86
N GLU A 109 5.99 18.40 -6.80
CA GLU A 109 5.40 19.62 -7.33
C GLU A 109 3.88 19.48 -7.35
N ASP A 110 3.18 20.23 -6.51
CA ASP A 110 1.74 20.11 -6.29
C ASP A 110 1.31 18.65 -6.06
N GLN A 111 0.68 18.01 -7.04
CA GLN A 111 0.22 16.63 -6.97
C GLN A 111 1.02 15.67 -7.86
N LEU A 112 2.14 16.13 -8.39
CA LEU A 112 3.09 15.36 -9.16
C LEU A 112 4.26 14.93 -8.26
N LEU A 113 4.43 13.62 -8.14
CA LEU A 113 5.49 12.99 -7.37
C LEU A 113 6.50 12.35 -8.32
N SER A 114 7.78 12.60 -8.08
CA SER A 114 8.85 11.80 -8.68
C SER A 114 9.45 10.87 -7.62
N ILE A 115 9.32 9.57 -7.88
CA ILE A 115 9.74 8.51 -6.96
C ILE A 115 10.94 7.75 -7.53
N ARG A 116 11.93 7.47 -6.67
CA ARG A 116 13.10 6.64 -6.99
C ARG A 116 13.03 5.31 -6.24
N PHE A 117 13.31 4.22 -6.93
CA PHE A 117 13.33 2.86 -6.38
C PHE A 117 14.28 1.98 -7.19
N LYS A 118 15.16 1.21 -6.53
CA LYS A 118 16.08 0.26 -7.22
C LYS A 118 16.79 0.84 -8.47
N GLY A 119 17.26 2.09 -8.39
CA GLY A 119 17.93 2.77 -9.51
C GLY A 119 17.02 3.24 -10.66
N ASN A 120 15.70 3.06 -10.53
CA ASN A 120 14.69 3.55 -11.47
C ASN A 120 13.98 4.77 -10.91
N GLU A 121 13.40 5.56 -11.79
CA GLU A 121 12.59 6.74 -11.45
C GLU A 121 11.24 6.68 -12.13
N ARG A 122 10.26 7.38 -11.55
CA ARG A 122 8.91 7.46 -12.10
C ARG A 122 8.18 8.70 -11.62
N ASP A 123 7.53 9.38 -12.56
CA ASP A 123 6.57 10.43 -12.25
C ASP A 123 5.16 9.84 -12.11
N MET A 124 4.47 10.25 -11.05
CA MET A 124 3.11 9.82 -10.71
C MET A 124 2.25 11.01 -10.34
N TYR A 125 1.04 11.05 -10.88
CA TYR A 125 0.04 12.02 -10.47
C TYR A 125 -0.80 11.42 -9.34
N VAL A 126 -0.98 12.17 -8.26
CA VAL A 126 -1.86 11.80 -7.14
C VAL A 126 -3.12 12.65 -7.22
N PRO A 127 -4.29 12.09 -7.59
CA PRO A 127 -5.52 12.85 -7.56
C PRO A 127 -5.86 13.34 -6.13
N SER A 128 -6.49 14.50 -5.99
CA SER A 128 -6.81 15.08 -4.67
C SER A 128 -7.78 14.22 -3.84
N LYS A 129 -8.52 13.34 -4.51
CA LYS A 129 -9.44 12.37 -3.91
C LYS A 129 -8.77 11.05 -3.51
N ALA A 130 -7.51 10.83 -3.88
CA ALA A 130 -6.81 9.59 -3.55
C ALA A 130 -6.60 9.53 -2.02
N PRO A 131 -6.99 8.43 -1.36
CA PRO A 131 -6.75 8.27 0.07
C PRO A 131 -5.25 8.26 0.36
N VAL A 132 -4.88 9.04 1.38
CA VAL A 132 -3.53 9.03 1.96
C VAL A 132 -3.61 8.41 3.34
N VAL A 133 -2.79 7.40 3.57
CA VAL A 133 -2.69 6.70 4.85
C VAL A 133 -1.25 6.60 5.29
N LYS A 134 -1.03 6.49 6.60
CA LYS A 134 0.30 6.29 7.18
C LYS A 134 0.33 5.02 8.03
N ILE A 135 1.45 4.32 7.97
CA ILE A 135 1.72 3.18 8.84
C ILE A 135 2.13 3.69 10.23
N GLY A 136 1.52 3.12 11.25
CA GLY A 136 1.92 3.29 12.64
C GLY A 136 2.23 1.96 13.33
N PRO A 137 2.67 2.02 14.61
CA PRO A 137 2.92 0.83 15.41
C PRO A 137 1.64 0.00 15.58
N GLY A 138 1.79 -1.32 15.66
CA GLY A 138 0.70 -2.25 15.89
C GLY A 138 1.21 -3.58 16.44
N ASP A 139 0.28 -4.36 16.98
CA ASP A 139 0.53 -5.68 17.54
C ASP A 139 -0.72 -6.57 17.38
N LYS A 140 -0.61 -7.85 17.74
CA LYS A 140 -1.73 -8.80 17.62
C LYS A 140 -2.96 -8.39 18.43
N GLY A 141 -2.83 -7.57 19.47
CA GLY A 141 -3.94 -7.02 20.24
C GLY A 141 -4.86 -6.11 19.42
N LEU A 142 -4.45 -5.67 18.22
CA LEU A 142 -5.31 -4.95 17.29
C LEU A 142 -6.24 -5.84 16.47
N LEU A 143 -5.96 -7.15 16.43
CA LEU A 143 -6.77 -8.13 15.70
C LEU A 143 -8.02 -8.46 16.52
N LYS A 144 -9.01 -7.56 16.47
CA LYS A 144 -10.31 -7.75 17.13
C LYS A 144 -11.45 -7.84 16.11
N PRO A 145 -12.48 -8.68 16.35
CA PRO A 145 -13.68 -8.70 15.51
C PRO A 145 -14.21 -7.28 15.24
N GLY A 146 -14.61 -7.02 14.00
CA GLY A 146 -15.01 -5.69 13.54
C GLY A 146 -13.89 -4.84 12.93
N ALA A 147 -12.61 -5.15 13.19
CA ALA A 147 -11.50 -4.41 12.60
C ALA A 147 -11.44 -4.57 11.07
N HIS A 148 -11.19 -3.48 10.36
CA HIS A 148 -10.85 -3.49 8.94
C HIS A 148 -9.34 -3.69 8.80
N ILE A 149 -8.94 -4.60 7.90
CA ILE A 149 -7.54 -4.96 7.74
C ILE A 149 -7.16 -5.07 6.27
N PHE A 150 -5.89 -4.84 5.99
CA PHE A 150 -5.19 -5.29 4.79
C PHE A 150 -4.22 -6.40 5.20
N ALA A 151 -4.20 -7.51 4.47
CA ALA A 151 -3.36 -8.65 4.80
C ALA A 151 -2.55 -9.10 3.57
N VAL A 152 -1.24 -9.26 3.75
CA VAL A 152 -0.39 -9.95 2.77
C VAL A 152 -0.26 -11.39 3.22
N ALA A 153 -0.89 -12.29 2.46
CA ALA A 153 -0.89 -13.72 2.74
C ALA A 153 -0.20 -14.52 1.63
N GLN A 154 0.41 -15.64 2.02
CA GLN A 154 0.93 -16.64 1.10
C GLN A 154 0.01 -17.85 1.06
N LYS A 155 -0.21 -18.39 -0.13
CA LYS A 155 -0.97 -19.62 -0.31
C LYS A 155 -0.02 -20.82 -0.36
N GLY A 156 -0.21 -21.76 0.58
CA GLY A 156 0.50 -23.04 0.60
C GLY A 156 0.03 -23.98 -0.51
N ALA A 157 0.79 -25.05 -0.72
CA ALA A 157 0.45 -26.10 -1.70
C ALA A 157 -0.85 -26.84 -1.36
N ASP A 158 -1.20 -26.89 -0.06
CA ASP A 158 -2.45 -27.41 0.49
C ASP A 158 -3.63 -26.43 0.34
N GLY A 159 -3.38 -25.23 -0.19
CA GLY A 159 -4.36 -24.16 -0.33
C GLY A 159 -4.55 -23.29 0.91
N THR A 160 -3.85 -23.57 2.01
CA THR A 160 -3.90 -22.76 3.23
C THR A 160 -3.36 -21.36 2.97
N LEU A 161 -4.05 -20.34 3.46
CA LEU A 161 -3.58 -18.95 3.40
C LEU A 161 -2.96 -18.57 4.74
N THR A 162 -1.68 -18.20 4.72
CA THR A 162 -0.94 -17.75 5.90
C THR A 162 -0.60 -16.28 5.76
N ALA A 163 -1.15 -15.45 6.63
CA ALA A 163 -0.85 -14.03 6.72
C ALA A 163 0.55 -13.82 7.30
N GLN A 164 1.40 -13.14 6.51
CA GLN A 164 2.75 -12.74 6.90
C GLN A 164 2.78 -11.32 7.46
N ARG A 165 1.89 -10.46 6.95
CA ARG A 165 1.76 -9.07 7.37
C ARG A 165 0.30 -8.67 7.43
N ILE A 166 -0.09 -8.00 8.51
CA ILE A 166 -1.43 -7.43 8.66
C ILE A 166 -1.31 -5.96 9.05
N SER A 167 -2.05 -5.12 8.34
CA SER A 167 -2.20 -3.71 8.66
C SER A 167 -3.65 -3.44 9.06
N VAL A 168 -3.86 -2.97 10.29
CA VAL A 168 -5.19 -2.75 10.87
C VAL A 168 -5.56 -1.28 10.78
N GLY A 169 -6.70 -0.97 10.16
CA GLY A 169 -7.23 0.39 10.13
C GLY A 169 -7.70 0.86 11.51
N ARG A 170 -7.21 2.01 11.95
CA ARG A 170 -7.63 2.67 13.20
C ARG A 170 -8.86 3.53 12.97
N ASP A 171 -9.64 3.73 14.02
CA ASP A 171 -10.77 4.68 14.05
C ASP A 171 -11.78 4.45 12.91
N GLY A 172 -12.03 3.18 12.58
CA GLY A 172 -12.95 2.79 11.52
C GLY A 172 -12.40 2.95 10.10
N LEU A 173 -11.13 3.32 9.94
CA LEU A 173 -10.48 3.38 8.63
C LEU A 173 -10.54 2.02 7.95
N VAL A 174 -11.09 2.01 6.74
CA VAL A 174 -10.97 0.88 5.82
C VAL A 174 -9.67 1.07 5.04
N PRO A 175 -8.68 0.14 5.15
CA PRO A 175 -7.47 0.23 4.36
C PRO A 175 -7.78 0.37 2.86
N PRO A 176 -7.13 1.30 2.13
CA PRO A 176 -7.47 1.60 0.74
C PRO A 176 -6.83 0.65 -0.28
N MET A 177 -6.01 -0.30 0.19
CA MET A 177 -5.18 -1.22 -0.59
C MET A 177 -5.81 -2.59 -0.77
#